data_AF-V6KNP0-F1
#
_entry.id   AF-V6KNP0-F1
#
_cell.length_a   1.000
_cell.length_b   1.000
_cell.length_c   1.000
_cell.angle_alpha   90.00
_cell.angle_beta   90.00
_cell.angle_gamma   90.00
#
_symmetry.space_group_name_H-M   'P 1'
#
loop_
_entity.id
_entity.type
_entity.pdbx_description
1 polymer ?
#
loop_
_entity_poly.entity_id
_entity_poly.type
_entity_poly.pdbx_seq_one_letter_code
_entity_poly.pdbx_strand_id
1 'polypeptide(L)'
;MLPPLTPADDLAVNPPGQSLRDLLAESGPDFPVPVEPVLVFVGVTELKVVATQLSVRVYQERQVAALAPLSGVLTADQVKQVYTVARHRQAWAQA
;
A
#
# COMPACT_ATOMS: atom_id res chain seq x y z
N MET A 1 -18.66 -5.22 17.72
CA MET A 1 -17.45 -6.05 17.93
C MET A 1 -16.65 -6.03 16.65
N LEU A 2 -15.33 -5.87 16.72
CA LEU A 2 -14.46 -6.04 15.55
C LEU A 2 -14.30 -7.54 15.24
N PRO A 3 -14.21 -7.94 13.97
CA PRO A 3 -13.97 -9.32 13.60
C PRO A 3 -12.61 -9.79 14.15
N PRO A 4 -12.46 -11.10 14.48
CA PRO A 4 -11.19 -11.63 14.95
C PRO A 4 -10.15 -11.60 13.84
N LEU A 5 -8.92 -11.19 14.18
CA LEU A 5 -7.78 -11.27 13.27
C LEU A 5 -7.48 -12.73 12.95
N THR A 6 -7.30 -13.01 11.67
CA THR A 6 -6.95 -14.33 11.12
C THR A 6 -5.50 -14.32 10.62
N PRO A 7 -4.88 -15.49 10.35
CA PRO A 7 -3.57 -15.53 9.70
C PRO A 7 -3.53 -14.85 8.32
N ALA A 8 -4.66 -14.72 7.63
CA ALA A 8 -4.75 -13.97 6.38
C ALA A 8 -4.62 -12.45 6.60
N ASP A 9 -4.87 -11.98 7.83
CA ASP A 9 -4.67 -10.59 8.26
C ASP A 9 -3.25 -10.34 8.80
N ASP A 10 -2.38 -11.37 8.81
CA ASP A 10 -0.98 -11.22 9.23
C ASP A 10 -0.18 -10.50 8.14
N LEU A 11 0.11 -9.23 8.40
CA LEU A 11 0.86 -8.35 7.50
C LEU A 11 2.33 -8.79 7.29
N ALA A 12 2.87 -9.66 8.15
CA ALA A 12 4.19 -10.24 7.93
C ALA A 12 4.16 -11.32 6.82
N VAL A 13 3.04 -12.04 6.71
CA VAL A 13 2.82 -13.10 5.71
C VAL A 13 2.19 -12.52 4.44
N ASN A 14 1.35 -11.50 4.57
CA ASN A 14 0.71 -10.77 3.46
C ASN A 14 1.09 -9.28 3.50
N PRO A 15 2.29 -8.90 3.01
CA PRO A 15 2.74 -7.53 3.08
C PRO A 15 1.80 -6.62 2.28
N PRO A 16 1.34 -5.50 2.86
CA PRO A 16 0.44 -4.59 2.16
C PRO A 16 1.08 -4.10 0.87
N GLY A 17 0.36 -4.22 -0.24
CA GLY A 17 0.83 -3.82 -1.57
C GLY A 17 1.75 -4.83 -2.28
N GLN A 18 2.00 -6.02 -1.71
CA GLN A 18 2.81 -7.06 -2.37
C GLN A 18 2.15 -7.56 -3.67
N SER A 19 0.87 -7.93 -3.63
CA SER A 19 0.11 -8.34 -4.83
C SER A 19 0.09 -7.27 -5.92
N LEU A 20 0.06 -5.99 -5.53
CA LEU A 20 0.15 -4.87 -6.48
C LEU A 20 1.55 -4.73 -7.09
N ARG A 21 2.61 -4.95 -6.30
CA ARG A 21 3.99 -4.96 -6.81
C ARG A 21 4.19 -6.08 -7.82
N ASP A 22 3.69 -7.27 -7.51
CA ASP A 22 3.81 -8.44 -8.39
C ASP A 22 3.02 -8.22 -9.68
N LEU A 23 1.81 -7.66 -9.60
CA LEU A 23 1.04 -7.28 -10.77
C LEU A 23 1.72 -6.20 -11.63
N LEU A 24 2.33 -5.19 -11.00
CA LEU A 24 3.09 -4.16 -11.72
C LEU A 24 4.37 -4.73 -12.35
N ALA A 25 4.98 -5.76 -11.75
CA ALA A 25 6.11 -6.45 -12.35
C ALA A 25 5.69 -7.33 -13.54
N GLU A 26 4.51 -7.95 -13.48
CA GLU A 26 4.02 -8.86 -14.53
C GLU A 26 3.33 -8.12 -15.69
N SER A 27 2.54 -7.09 -15.39
CA SER A 27 1.62 -6.42 -16.33
C SER A 27 1.69 -4.89 -16.26
N GLY A 28 2.68 -4.35 -15.54
CA GLY A 28 2.85 -2.92 -15.40
C GLY A 28 3.46 -2.25 -16.64
N PRO A 29 3.49 -0.91 -16.64
CA PRO A 29 4.07 -0.16 -17.75
C PRO A 29 5.60 -0.34 -17.83
N ASP A 30 6.21 0.02 -18.97
CA ASP A 30 7.65 -0.15 -19.26
C ASP A 30 8.59 0.76 -18.42
N PHE A 31 8.14 1.26 -17.28
CA PHE A 31 8.91 2.09 -16.36
C PHE A 31 8.73 1.63 -14.91
N PRO A 32 9.72 1.84 -14.04
CA PRO A 32 9.62 1.44 -12.65
C PRO A 32 8.53 2.25 -11.94
N VAL A 33 7.58 1.55 -11.32
CA VAL A 33 6.55 2.15 -10.46
C VAL A 33 7.01 1.97 -9.00
N PRO A 34 7.55 2.99 -8.33
CA PRO A 34 7.95 2.87 -6.94
C PRO A 34 6.71 2.70 -6.06
N VAL A 35 6.64 1.58 -5.32
CA VAL A 35 5.56 1.30 -4.37
C VAL A 35 6.12 1.33 -2.95
N GLU A 36 5.79 2.39 -2.22
CA GLU A 36 6.04 2.50 -0.78
C GLU A 36 4.74 2.20 -0.02
N PRO A 37 4.60 1.02 0.60
CA PRO A 37 3.40 0.66 1.33
C PRO A 37 3.23 1.49 2.61
N VAL A 38 2.00 1.92 2.86
CA VAL A 38 1.63 2.74 4.00
C VAL A 38 0.52 2.06 4.79
N LEU A 39 0.73 1.91 6.10
CA LEU A 39 -0.29 1.45 7.05
C LEU A 39 -0.80 2.62 7.87
N VAL A 40 -2.11 2.83 7.85
CA VAL A 40 -2.78 3.84 8.65
C VAL A 40 -3.66 3.16 9.70
N PHE A 41 -3.36 3.40 10.98
CA PHE A 41 -4.18 2.91 12.08
C PHE A 41 -5.19 3.98 12.51
N VAL A 42 -6.47 3.62 12.46
CA VAL A 42 -7.61 4.50 12.79
C VAL A 42 -8.29 3.98 14.05
N GLY A 43 -8.63 4.87 14.98
CA GLY A 43 -9.32 4.50 16.23
C GLY A 43 -8.47 3.72 17.25
N VAL A 44 -7.15 3.63 17.07
CA VAL A 44 -6.24 3.04 18.05
C VAL A 44 -5.87 4.07 19.13
N THR A 45 -5.89 3.66 20.40
CA THR A 45 -5.50 4.51 21.54
C THR A 45 -4.00 4.59 21.71
N GLU A 46 -3.27 3.53 21.36
CA GLU A 46 -1.82 3.45 21.43
C GLU A 46 -1.28 2.64 20.24
N LEU A 47 -0.18 3.10 19.65
CA LEU A 47 0.49 2.43 18.55
C LEU A 47 1.96 2.22 18.88
N LYS A 48 2.36 0.97 19.11
CA LYS A 48 3.75 0.60 19.33
C LYS A 48 4.35 0.07 18.04
N VAL A 49 5.21 0.88 17.43
CA VAL A 49 5.95 0.49 16.21
C VAL A 49 7.26 -0.16 16.61
N VAL A 50 7.50 -1.40 16.16
CA VAL A 50 8.76 -2.11 16.37
C VAL A 50 9.65 -1.89 15.15
N ALA A 51 10.74 -1.14 15.32
CA ALA A 51 11.58 -0.64 14.23
C ALA A 51 12.26 -1.74 13.39
N THR A 52 12.38 -2.96 13.91
CA THR A 52 13.08 -4.07 13.24
C THR A 52 12.25 -4.77 12.15
N GLN A 53 11.02 -4.34 11.89
CA GLN A 53 10.08 -5.03 11.00
C GLN A 53 9.53 -4.19 9.84
N LEU A 54 10.04 -2.97 9.60
CA LEU A 54 9.37 -2.03 8.70
C LEU A 54 9.91 -2.07 7.27
N SER A 55 9.22 -2.83 6.42
CA SER A 55 9.18 -2.63 4.95
C SER A 55 8.11 -1.60 4.53
N VAL A 56 7.39 -1.03 5.50
CA VAL A 56 6.19 -0.20 5.35
C VAL A 56 6.30 1.07 6.21
N ARG A 57 5.70 2.19 5.78
CA ARG A 57 5.55 3.39 6.63
C ARG A 57 4.27 3.31 7.45
N VAL A 58 4.36 3.62 8.74
CA VAL A 58 3.23 3.52 9.67
C VAL A 58 2.79 4.90 10.13
N TYR A 59 1.50 5.19 10.03
CA TYR A 59 0.88 6.46 10.43
C TYR A 59 -0.35 6.20 11.31
N GLN A 60 -0.63 7.14 12.21
CA GLN A 60 -1.94 7.27 12.84
C GLN A 60 -2.84 8.17 11.98
N GLU A 61 -4.16 8.10 12.22
CA GLU A 61 -5.18 8.91 11.54
C GLU A 61 -4.80 10.40 11.40
N ARG A 62 -4.35 11.05 12.49
CA ARG A 62 -3.97 12.48 12.46
C ARG A 62 -2.71 12.77 11.62
N GLN A 63 -1.89 11.75 11.37
CA GLN A 63 -0.65 11.86 10.59
C GLN A 63 -0.87 11.59 9.10
N VAL A 64 -2.07 11.19 8.68
CA VAL A 64 -2.41 10.97 7.25
C VAL A 64 -2.20 12.24 6.42
N ALA A 65 -2.46 13.42 7.00
CA ALA A 65 -2.21 14.70 6.35
C ALA A 65 -0.73 14.90 5.95
N ALA A 66 0.21 14.21 6.61
CA ALA A 66 1.63 14.24 6.25
C ALA A 66 1.95 13.50 4.94
N LEU A 67 0.97 12.80 4.34
CA LEU A 67 1.09 12.24 3.00
C LEU A 67 0.82 13.28 1.90
N ALA A 68 0.12 14.38 2.20
CA ALA A 68 -0.21 15.41 1.22
C ALA A 68 1.01 16.09 0.55
N PRO A 69 2.15 16.29 1.24
CA PRO A 69 3.36 16.84 0.63
C PRO A 69 4.16 15.86 -0.23
N LEU A 70 3.77 14.57 -0.29
CA LEU A 70 4.47 13.60 -1.14
C LEU A 70 4.29 14.04 -2.60
N SER A 71 5.39 14.49 -3.20
CA SER A 71 5.40 14.95 -4.58
C SER A 71 5.49 13.76 -5.54
N GLY A 72 4.92 13.95 -6.73
CA GLY A 72 4.90 12.91 -7.76
C GLY A 72 6.29 12.64 -8.32
N VAL A 73 6.80 11.43 -8.09
CA VAL A 73 7.94 10.86 -8.83
C VAL A 73 7.51 10.52 -10.27
N LEU A 74 6.22 10.25 -10.47
CA LEU A 74 5.63 9.90 -11.76
C LEU A 74 5.12 11.14 -12.50
N THR A 75 5.31 11.17 -13.81
CA THR A 75 4.68 12.17 -14.68
C THR A 75 3.17 11.95 -14.78
N ALA A 76 2.42 12.96 -15.20
CA ALA A 76 0.97 12.85 -15.36
C ALA A 76 0.55 11.70 -16.31
N ASP A 77 1.34 11.41 -17.34
CA ASP A 77 1.06 10.31 -18.26
C ASP A 77 1.40 8.93 -17.67
N GLN A 78 2.47 8.84 -16.88
CA GLN A 78 2.80 7.65 -16.11
C GLN A 78 1.69 7.34 -15.08
N VAL A 79 1.14 8.35 -14.42
CA VAL A 79 -0.01 8.20 -13.50
C VAL A 79 -1.23 7.63 -14.21
N LYS A 80 -1.55 8.09 -15.43
CA LYS A 80 -2.69 7.54 -16.22
C LYS A 80 -2.48 6.07 -16.58
N GLN A 81 -1.26 5.66 -16.90
CA GLN A 81 -0.94 4.26 -17.18
C GLN A 81 -1.10 3.38 -15.95
N VAL A 82 -0.56 3.81 -14.80
CA VAL A 82 -0.75 3.11 -13.52
C VAL A 82 -2.25 3.02 -13.15
N TYR A 83 -3.00 4.10 -13.34
CA TYR A 83 -4.43 4.12 -13.06
C TYR A 83 -5.23 3.15 -13.95
N THR A 84 -4.84 2.98 -15.21
CA THR A 84 -5.46 1.99 -16.12
C THR A 84 -5.28 0.57 -15.61
N VAL A 85 -4.06 0.22 -15.17
CA VAL A 85 -3.75 -1.10 -14.57
C VAL A 85 -4.50 -1.28 -13.25
N ALA A 86 -4.50 -0.27 -12.39
CA ALA A 86 -5.21 -0.32 -11.11
C ALA A 86 -6.74 -0.42 -11.26
N ARG A 87 -7.32 0.05 -12.38
CA ARG A 87 -8.76 -0.06 -12.63
C ARG A 87 -9.19 -1.42 -13.17
N HIS A 88 -8.26 -2.28 -13.59
CA HIS A 88 -8.59 -3.65 -13.94
C HIS A 88 -9.08 -4.39 -12.69
N ARG A 89 -10.39 -4.62 -12.61
CA ARG A 89 -11.06 -5.29 -11.46
C ARG A 89 -10.44 -6.65 -11.12
N GLN A 90 -9.84 -7.31 -12.10
CA GLN A 90 -9.17 -8.60 -11.95
C GLN A 90 -7.84 -8.52 -11.18
N ALA A 91 -7.17 -7.35 -11.21
CA ALA A 91 -5.99 -7.05 -10.39
C ALA A 91 -6.26 -7.21 -8.89
N TRP A 92 -7.46 -6.83 -8.45
CA TRP A 92 -7.86 -6.81 -7.04
C TRP A 92 -8.59 -8.08 -6.59
N ALA A 93 -9.01 -8.93 -7.53
CA ALA A 93 -9.72 -10.17 -7.21
C ALA A 93 -8.79 -11.32 -6.83
N GLN A 94 -7.50 -11.19 -7.13
CA GLN A 94 -6.43 -12.19 -6.90
C GLN A 94 -5.41 -11.71 -5.85
N ALA A 95 -5.62 -10.52 -5.28
CA ALA A 95 -4.68 -9.82 -4.41
C ALA A 95 -4.94 -10.07 -2.91
#